data_AF-A0A7X7TZJ7-F1
#
_entry.id   AF-A0A7X7TZJ7-F1
#
_cell.length_a   1.000
_cell.length_b   1.000
_cell.length_c   1.000
_cell.angle_alpha   90.00
_cell.angle_beta   90.00
_cell.angle_gamma   90.00
#
_symmetry.space_group_name_H-M   'P 1'
#
loop_
_entity.id
_entity.type
_entity.pdbx_description
1 polymer ?
#
loop_
_entity_poly.entity_id
_entity_poly.type
_entity_poly.pdbx_seq_one_letter_code
_entity_poly.pdbx_strand_id
1 'polypeptide(L)'
;MKQTKFARNIWLGIENLLLHKLRSFLTMLGVVFGVGSVVAMLSVGEGASKQAVENIRRLGSNNIIINSIKPAEQDQTVVTRNSMSVYGLTYDDYRRIAESLKQVKAAAPVKIIRKEARLRERSMELRVVGTTPEWFELVPRHIEAGRVLLRSDEEKKAPVAVLTEFGARKLLATQGSIGQTLRIGGNEFEVVGIVRSESGQAGNIQIPDQEADVYISLEVARRYYGDIFARMTSGSFERERVELHQIIVQVDDSRHVEPAAAGIERMLGLFHKKKDFVVSVPLALLKQTEATKRTFNIVLGSIAGISLLVGGIGIMNIMLASVTERTREIGIRRAIGAKRRQIIYQFLIETCVLSMFGGLIGLGIGVLIPRLITHFSNMPTVVTLNGILLPLFISISIGILFGLYPAIHAAKVDPIVALRHE
;
A
#
# COMPACT_ATOMS: atom_id res chain seq x y z
N MET A 1 -35.29 38.46 8.63
CA MET A 1 -36.13 37.80 9.66
C MET A 1 -36.09 36.26 9.70
N LYS A 2 -35.78 35.52 8.61
CA LYS A 2 -35.63 34.04 8.65
C LYS A 2 -34.31 33.57 9.29
N GLN A 3 -33.19 34.27 9.06
CA GLN A 3 -31.89 33.88 9.61
C GLN A 3 -31.82 34.01 11.15
N THR A 4 -32.44 35.03 11.75
CA THR A 4 -32.48 35.22 13.21
C THR A 4 -33.27 34.13 13.95
N LYS A 5 -34.28 33.52 13.32
CA LYS A 5 -35.03 32.40 13.93
C LYS A 5 -34.23 31.09 13.91
N PHE A 6 -33.46 30.84 12.85
CA PHE A 6 -32.66 29.63 12.72
C PHE A 6 -31.47 29.63 13.70
N ALA A 7 -30.73 30.75 13.78
CA ALA A 7 -29.65 30.92 14.75
C ALA A 7 -30.13 30.78 16.20
N ARG A 8 -31.30 31.35 16.53
CA ARG A 8 -31.90 31.22 17.87
C ARG A 8 -32.28 29.78 18.21
N ASN A 9 -32.76 29.01 17.24
CA ASN A 9 -33.10 27.60 17.46
C ASN A 9 -31.85 26.73 17.67
N ILE A 10 -30.73 27.04 16.98
CA ILE A 10 -29.44 26.39 17.23
C ILE A 10 -28.95 26.72 18.64
N TRP A 11 -29.02 27.99 19.04
CA TRP A 11 -28.59 28.43 20.37
C TRP A 11 -29.39 27.76 21.50
N LEU A 12 -30.72 27.75 21.37
CA LEU A 12 -31.61 27.04 22.29
C LEU A 12 -31.33 25.53 22.34
N GLY A 13 -30.96 24.93 21.21
CA GLY A 13 -30.53 23.53 21.16
C GLY A 13 -29.25 23.29 21.97
N ILE A 14 -28.23 24.14 21.81
CA ILE A 14 -26.96 24.04 22.54
C ILE A 14 -27.18 24.23 24.05
N GLU A 15 -27.98 25.21 24.45
CA GLU A 15 -28.28 25.50 25.86
C GLU A 15 -28.99 24.31 26.54
N ASN A 16 -29.95 23.68 25.85
CA ASN A 16 -30.63 22.47 26.33
C ASN A 16 -29.72 21.25 26.46
N LEU A 17 -28.70 21.12 25.61
CA LEU A 17 -27.71 20.05 25.73
C LEU A 17 -26.77 20.26 26.93
N LEU A 18 -26.44 21.51 27.23
CA LEU A 18 -25.62 21.87 28.38
C LEU A 18 -26.34 21.67 29.73
N LEU A 19 -27.68 21.70 29.74
CA LEU A 19 -28.51 21.41 30.92
C LEU A 19 -28.47 19.93 31.33
N HIS A 20 -28.34 18.99 30.37
CA HIS A 20 -28.29 17.55 30.64
C HIS A 20 -26.98 16.90 30.13
N LYS A 21 -25.85 17.38 30.65
CA LYS A 21 -24.48 17.03 30.21
C LYS A 21 -24.22 15.52 30.07
N LEU A 22 -24.59 14.71 31.08
CA LEU A 22 -24.33 13.27 31.08
C LEU A 22 -25.08 12.56 29.95
N ARG A 23 -26.36 12.91 29.76
CA ARG A 23 -27.21 12.35 28.71
C ARG A 23 -26.69 12.73 27.33
N SER A 24 -26.44 14.01 27.10
CA SER A 24 -25.93 14.50 25.82
C SER A 24 -24.56 13.87 25.51
N PHE A 25 -23.68 13.74 26.50
CA PHE A 25 -22.40 13.06 26.34
C PHE A 25 -22.54 11.58 25.96
N LEU A 26 -23.36 10.81 26.70
CA LEU A 26 -23.61 9.40 26.42
C LEU A 26 -24.27 9.18 25.05
N THR A 27 -25.14 10.10 24.62
CA THR A 27 -25.78 10.08 23.31
C THR A 27 -24.77 10.32 22.19
N MET A 28 -23.91 11.33 22.37
CA MET A 28 -22.87 11.65 21.39
C MET A 28 -21.83 10.55 21.29
N LEU A 29 -21.54 9.82 22.38
CA LEU A 29 -20.52 8.78 22.45
C LEU A 29 -20.68 7.70 21.37
N GLY A 30 -21.92 7.25 21.10
CA GLY A 30 -22.19 6.30 20.02
C GLY A 30 -21.87 6.86 18.62
N VAL A 31 -22.19 8.13 18.38
CA VAL A 31 -21.84 8.83 17.13
C VAL A 31 -20.35 9.08 17.02
N VAL A 32 -19.70 9.48 18.12
CA VAL A 32 -18.26 9.74 18.21
C VAL A 32 -17.47 8.49 17.86
N PHE A 33 -17.77 7.36 18.49
CA PHE A 33 -17.10 6.10 18.18
C PHE A 33 -17.47 5.55 16.81
N GLY A 34 -18.74 5.70 16.38
CA GLY A 34 -19.17 5.36 15.04
C GLY A 34 -18.33 6.09 13.99
N VAL A 35 -18.41 7.42 13.95
CA VAL A 35 -17.67 8.27 13.00
C VAL A 35 -16.16 8.10 13.13
N GLY A 36 -15.63 8.12 14.35
CA GLY A 36 -14.20 7.99 14.59
C GLY A 36 -13.62 6.67 14.11
N SER A 37 -14.33 5.56 14.33
CA SER A 37 -13.92 4.26 13.82
C SER A 37 -13.96 4.22 12.28
N VAL A 38 -14.98 4.78 11.63
CA VAL A 38 -15.06 4.84 10.15
C VAL A 38 -13.86 5.61 9.58
N VAL A 39 -13.60 6.81 10.11
CA VAL A 39 -12.52 7.68 9.62
C VAL A 39 -11.17 7.00 9.82
N ALA A 40 -10.92 6.42 11.01
CA ALA A 40 -9.67 5.74 11.31
C ALA A 40 -9.46 4.54 10.38
N MET A 41 -10.47 3.68 10.22
CA MET A 41 -10.41 2.50 9.37
C MET A 41 -10.18 2.84 7.88
N LEU A 42 -10.91 3.83 7.35
CA LEU A 42 -10.72 4.30 5.97
C LEU A 42 -9.32 4.87 5.75
N SER A 43 -8.79 5.64 6.72
CA SER A 43 -7.47 6.26 6.61
C SER A 43 -6.32 5.24 6.64
N VAL A 44 -6.46 4.19 7.46
CA VAL A 44 -5.54 3.06 7.51
C VAL A 44 -5.60 2.26 6.20
N GLY A 45 -6.81 1.93 5.72
CA GLY A 45 -7.00 1.19 4.47
C GLY A 45 -6.44 1.92 3.25
N GLU A 46 -6.65 3.25 3.17
CA GLU A 46 -6.10 4.06 2.09
C GLU A 46 -4.57 4.16 2.16
N GLY A 47 -4.01 4.31 3.35
CA GLY A 47 -2.57 4.34 3.55
C GLY A 47 -1.88 3.04 3.15
N ALA A 48 -2.42 1.90 3.60
CA ALA A 48 -1.96 0.58 3.21
C ALA A 48 -2.06 0.37 1.69
N SER A 49 -3.19 0.76 1.09
CA SER A 49 -3.39 0.69 -0.36
C SER A 49 -2.38 1.55 -1.13
N LYS A 50 -2.12 2.79 -0.67
CA LYS A 50 -1.16 3.68 -1.31
C LYS A 50 0.26 3.10 -1.26
N GLN A 51 0.67 2.55 -0.11
CA GLN A 51 1.97 1.91 0.04
C GLN A 51 2.11 0.69 -0.88
N ALA A 52 1.08 -0.17 -0.95
CA ALA A 52 1.07 -1.31 -1.86
C ALA A 52 1.20 -0.88 -3.33
N VAL A 53 0.45 0.14 -3.75
CA VAL A 53 0.53 0.71 -5.11
C VAL A 53 1.91 1.29 -5.37
N GLU A 54 2.52 1.98 -4.41
CA GLU A 54 3.86 2.55 -4.57
C GLU A 54 4.93 1.48 -4.70
N ASN A 55 4.88 0.42 -3.89
CA ASN A 55 5.78 -0.73 -4.02
C ASN A 55 5.65 -1.39 -5.39
N ILE A 56 4.44 -1.50 -5.93
CA ILE A 56 4.24 -2.05 -7.27
C ILE A 56 4.72 -1.09 -8.36
N ARG A 57 4.53 0.23 -8.19
CA ARG A 57 5.07 1.23 -9.12
C ARG A 57 6.60 1.18 -9.21
N ARG A 58 7.29 0.88 -8.10
CA ARG A 58 8.76 0.70 -8.08
C ARG A 58 9.24 -0.49 -8.91
N LEU A 59 8.37 -1.48 -9.17
CA LEU A 59 8.65 -2.60 -10.08
C LEU A 59 8.49 -2.23 -11.57
N GLY A 60 7.88 -1.09 -11.87
CA GLY A 60 7.46 -0.69 -13.22
C GLY A 60 6.14 -1.34 -13.61
N SER A 61 5.11 -0.53 -13.87
CA SER A 61 3.76 -1.02 -14.20
C SER A 61 3.68 -1.78 -15.53
N ASN A 62 4.64 -1.55 -16.42
CA ASN A 62 4.72 -2.18 -17.74
C ASN A 62 5.81 -3.26 -17.81
N ASN A 63 6.40 -3.62 -16.67
CA ASN A 63 7.46 -4.61 -16.62
C ASN A 63 6.85 -6.00 -16.41
N ILE A 64 7.44 -7.01 -17.05
CA ILE A 64 7.22 -8.43 -16.84
C ILE A 64 8.54 -8.97 -16.29
N ILE A 65 8.47 -9.62 -15.14
CA ILE A 65 9.64 -10.12 -14.44
C ILE A 65 9.60 -11.64 -14.52
N ILE A 66 10.59 -12.24 -15.16
CA ILE A 66 10.72 -13.69 -15.25
C ILE A 66 11.84 -14.09 -14.32
N ASN A 67 11.54 -14.89 -13.30
CA ASN A 67 12.52 -15.35 -12.32
C ASN A 67 12.76 -16.85 -12.48
N SER A 68 14.02 -17.27 -12.36
CA SER A 68 14.34 -18.69 -12.18
C SER A 68 13.94 -19.17 -10.80
N ILE A 69 13.46 -20.41 -10.70
CA ILE A 69 13.20 -21.10 -9.44
C ILE A 69 14.10 -22.31 -9.37
N LYS A 70 14.86 -22.44 -8.28
CA LYS A 70 15.60 -23.66 -8.00
C LYS A 70 14.59 -24.81 -7.84
N PRO A 71 14.63 -25.87 -8.66
CA PRO A 71 13.73 -27.00 -8.52
C PRO A 71 13.84 -27.60 -7.11
N ALA A 72 12.70 -27.96 -6.50
CA ALA A 72 12.72 -28.69 -5.24
C ALA A 72 13.46 -30.02 -5.43
N GLU A 73 14.21 -30.46 -4.42
CA GLU A 73 15.07 -31.67 -4.44
C GLU A 73 14.29 -32.99 -4.68
N GLN A 74 12.97 -32.94 -4.90
CA GLN A 74 12.05 -34.06 -4.89
C GLN A 74 12.16 -34.99 -6.11
N ASP A 75 12.85 -34.59 -7.18
CA ASP A 75 13.16 -35.45 -8.34
C ASP A 75 14.54 -36.14 -8.26
N GLN A 76 15.30 -35.95 -7.17
CA GLN A 76 16.60 -36.60 -6.99
C GLN A 76 16.47 -37.92 -6.20
N THR A 77 15.79 -38.91 -6.78
CA THR A 77 15.83 -40.32 -6.31
C THR A 77 17.20 -40.98 -6.49
N VAL A 78 18.21 -40.26 -6.96
CA VAL A 78 19.60 -40.73 -7.03
C VAL A 78 20.52 -39.69 -6.37
N VAL A 79 20.76 -39.89 -5.07
CA VAL A 79 21.81 -39.18 -4.30
C VAL A 79 23.18 -39.63 -4.80
N THR A 80 23.57 -39.16 -5.99
CA THR A 80 24.98 -39.15 -6.38
C THR A 80 25.56 -37.88 -5.78
N ARG A 81 26.51 -38.04 -4.84
CA ARG A 81 27.21 -37.00 -4.06
C ARG A 81 28.00 -35.96 -4.90
N ASN A 82 27.71 -35.83 -6.20
CA ASN A 82 28.42 -34.99 -7.16
C ASN A 82 27.50 -34.44 -8.28
N SER A 83 26.17 -34.43 -8.07
CA SER A 83 25.22 -33.97 -9.09
C SER A 83 25.29 -32.45 -9.29
N MET A 84 25.47 -32.02 -10.54
CA MET A 84 25.39 -30.61 -10.92
C MET A 84 23.91 -30.25 -11.13
N SER A 85 23.36 -29.38 -10.28
CA SER A 85 22.02 -28.85 -10.47
C SER A 85 22.05 -27.81 -11.60
N VAL A 86 21.44 -28.11 -12.74
CA VAL A 86 21.34 -27.19 -13.88
C VAL A 86 19.93 -26.61 -13.89
N TYR A 87 19.79 -25.30 -13.69
CA TYR A 87 18.49 -24.63 -13.69
C TYR A 87 18.61 -23.17 -14.12
N GLY A 88 17.46 -22.54 -14.33
CA GLY A 88 17.32 -21.12 -14.64
C GLY A 88 17.19 -20.82 -16.12
N LEU A 89 17.08 -19.53 -16.41
CA LEU A 89 16.81 -19.02 -17.75
C LEU A 89 18.09 -19.07 -18.58
N THR A 90 17.95 -19.33 -19.88
CA THR A 90 19.10 -19.40 -20.80
C THR A 90 19.34 -18.08 -21.53
N TYR A 91 20.56 -17.89 -22.05
CA TYR A 91 20.85 -16.75 -22.91
C TYR A 91 20.01 -16.75 -24.20
N ASP A 92 19.62 -17.94 -24.70
CA ASP A 92 18.77 -18.06 -25.88
C ASP A 92 17.32 -17.67 -25.58
N ASP A 93 16.81 -17.94 -24.36
CA ASP A 93 15.49 -17.48 -23.95
C ASP A 93 15.42 -15.95 -23.94
N TYR A 94 16.44 -15.30 -23.40
CA TYR A 94 16.58 -13.85 -23.44
C TYR A 94 16.54 -13.31 -24.89
N ARG A 95 17.34 -13.88 -25.80
CA ARG A 95 17.34 -13.46 -27.21
C ARG A 95 15.98 -13.65 -27.87
N ARG A 96 15.35 -14.82 -27.66
CA ARG A 96 14.00 -15.10 -28.21
C ARG A 96 12.98 -14.10 -27.69
N ILE A 97 13.00 -13.75 -26.41
CA ILE A 97 12.08 -12.76 -25.83
C ILE A 97 12.32 -11.38 -26.46
N ALA A 98 13.58 -10.96 -26.58
CA ALA A 98 13.94 -9.66 -27.13
C ALA A 98 13.60 -9.52 -28.62
N GLU A 99 13.70 -10.61 -29.40
CA GLU A 99 13.54 -10.58 -30.86
C GLU A 99 12.14 -10.98 -31.35
N SER A 100 11.43 -11.85 -30.63
CA SER A 100 10.18 -12.46 -31.14
C SER A 100 8.93 -11.62 -30.92
N LEU A 101 8.94 -10.69 -29.98
CA LEU A 101 7.76 -9.95 -29.54
C LEU A 101 7.88 -8.47 -29.87
N LYS A 102 7.09 -8.00 -30.85
CA LYS A 102 7.10 -6.58 -31.29
C LYS A 102 6.66 -5.61 -30.20
N GLN A 103 5.91 -6.08 -29.21
CA GLN A 103 5.42 -5.29 -28.08
C GLN A 103 6.50 -5.04 -27.02
N VAL A 104 7.63 -5.75 -27.09
CA VAL A 104 8.75 -5.57 -26.15
C VAL A 104 9.54 -4.34 -26.56
N LYS A 105 9.56 -3.34 -25.67
CA LYS A 105 10.33 -2.10 -25.86
C LYS A 105 11.79 -2.30 -25.50
N ALA A 106 12.05 -2.99 -24.38
CA ALA A 106 13.39 -3.27 -23.88
C ALA A 106 13.36 -4.52 -23.00
N ALA A 107 14.49 -5.24 -22.94
CA ALA A 107 14.65 -6.39 -22.06
C ALA A 107 16.07 -6.42 -21.48
N ALA A 108 16.19 -6.64 -20.17
CA ALA A 108 17.47 -6.79 -19.47
C ALA A 108 17.58 -8.20 -18.86
N PRO A 109 18.62 -8.97 -19.24
CA PRO A 109 18.98 -10.20 -18.57
C PRO A 109 19.72 -9.88 -17.26
N VAL A 110 19.52 -10.72 -16.24
CA VAL A 110 20.09 -10.53 -14.92
C VAL A 110 20.69 -11.84 -14.44
N LYS A 111 21.99 -11.78 -14.14
CA LYS A 111 22.75 -12.87 -13.54
C LYS A 111 23.20 -12.45 -12.14
N ILE A 112 22.84 -13.24 -11.13
CA ILE A 112 23.09 -12.90 -9.74
C ILE A 112 24.19 -13.82 -9.20
N ILE A 113 25.20 -13.23 -8.56
CA ILE A 113 26.34 -13.96 -8.00
C ILE A 113 26.69 -13.33 -6.66
N ARG A 114 26.88 -14.14 -5.61
CA ARG A 114 27.37 -13.63 -4.33
C ARG A 114 28.88 -13.71 -4.27
N LYS A 115 29.54 -12.59 -3.99
CA LYS A 115 31.01 -12.52 -3.85
C LYS A 115 31.38 -11.56 -2.74
N GLU A 116 32.46 -11.89 -2.04
CA GLU A 116 33.08 -10.96 -1.11
C GLU A 116 33.78 -9.85 -1.88
N ALA A 117 33.42 -8.60 -1.59
CA ALA A 117 34.10 -7.42 -2.07
C ALA A 117 35.05 -6.91 -0.99
N ARG A 118 36.26 -6.52 -1.40
CA ARG A 118 37.31 -6.00 -0.51
C ARG A 118 37.92 -4.74 -1.08
N LEU A 119 38.09 -3.75 -0.21
CA LEU A 119 38.91 -2.58 -0.46
C LEU A 119 39.76 -2.31 0.79
N ARG A 120 41.09 -2.43 0.64
CA ARG A 120 42.04 -2.32 1.77
C ARG A 120 41.66 -3.28 2.90
N GLU A 121 41.39 -2.78 4.10
CA GLU A 121 41.01 -3.56 5.28
C GLU A 121 39.50 -3.83 5.39
N ARG A 122 38.68 -3.24 4.50
CA ARG A 122 37.23 -3.36 4.56
C ARG A 122 36.76 -4.45 3.62
N SER A 123 35.92 -5.34 4.13
CA SER A 123 35.26 -6.36 3.32
C SER A 123 33.77 -6.47 3.63
N MET A 124 33.00 -6.85 2.63
CA MET A 124 31.60 -7.23 2.79
C MET A 124 31.19 -8.17 1.67
N GLU A 125 30.21 -9.04 1.92
CA GLU A 125 29.57 -9.80 0.84
C GLU A 125 28.66 -8.87 0.04
N LEU A 126 28.84 -8.84 -1.27
CA LEU A 126 27.97 -8.14 -2.22
C LEU A 126 27.24 -9.14 -3.11
N ARG A 127 26.04 -8.74 -3.51
CA ARG A 127 25.31 -9.39 -4.59
C ARG A 127 25.71 -8.73 -5.91
N VAL A 128 26.55 -9.44 -6.67
CA VAL A 128 26.99 -9.05 -8.00
C VAL A 128 25.87 -9.32 -8.99
N VAL A 129 25.38 -8.26 -9.61
CA VAL A 129 24.30 -8.26 -10.59
C VAL A 129 24.92 -7.99 -11.97
N GLY A 130 25.12 -9.06 -12.72
CA GLY A 130 25.52 -9.01 -14.12
C GLY A 130 24.32 -8.67 -15.00
N THR A 131 24.30 -7.50 -15.63
CA THR A 131 23.16 -7.04 -16.43
C THR A 131 23.58 -6.12 -17.58
N THR A 132 22.64 -5.65 -18.39
CA THR A 132 22.90 -4.74 -19.51
C THR A 132 22.53 -3.30 -19.12
N PRO A 133 22.99 -2.26 -19.86
CA PRO A 133 22.62 -0.87 -19.61
C PRO A 133 21.11 -0.62 -19.54
N GLU A 134 20.33 -1.37 -20.34
CA GLU A 134 18.86 -1.30 -20.37
C GLU A 134 18.22 -1.58 -19.01
N TRP A 135 18.92 -2.30 -18.11
CA TRP A 135 18.42 -2.53 -16.75
C TRP A 135 18.13 -1.22 -16.00
N PHE A 136 18.99 -0.21 -16.15
CA PHE A 136 18.81 1.10 -15.50
C PHE A 136 17.69 1.94 -16.16
N GLU A 137 17.31 1.63 -17.40
CA GLU A 137 16.14 2.20 -18.06
C GLU A 137 14.84 1.55 -17.58
N LEU A 138 14.87 0.23 -17.40
CA LEU A 138 13.75 -0.60 -16.95
C LEU A 138 13.44 -0.40 -15.46
N VAL A 139 14.49 -0.19 -14.67
CA VAL A 139 14.49 -0.08 -13.22
C VAL A 139 15.18 1.25 -12.85
N PRO A 140 14.48 2.39 -13.01
CA PRO A 140 15.10 3.70 -12.82
C PRO A 140 15.53 3.88 -11.37
N ARG A 141 16.79 4.30 -11.17
CA ARG A 141 17.37 4.59 -9.86
C ARG A 141 17.98 5.98 -9.84
N HIS A 142 17.92 6.61 -8.67
CA HIS A 142 18.58 7.89 -8.46
C HIS A 142 20.10 7.69 -8.44
N ILE A 143 20.81 8.44 -9.27
CA ILE A 143 22.27 8.41 -9.34
C ILE A 143 22.79 9.39 -8.29
N GLU A 144 23.44 8.87 -7.24
CA GLU A 144 24.05 9.67 -6.19
C GLU A 144 25.36 10.30 -6.65
N ALA A 145 26.15 9.55 -7.43
CA ALA A 145 27.43 10.00 -7.94
C ALA A 145 27.83 9.23 -9.21
N GLY A 146 28.52 9.88 -10.15
CA GLY A 146 29.12 9.24 -11.32
C GLY A 146 28.10 8.92 -12.40
N ARG A 147 28.15 7.70 -12.94
CA ARG A 147 27.29 7.24 -14.03
C ARG A 147 26.88 5.77 -13.90
N VAL A 148 25.82 5.38 -14.60
CA VAL A 148 25.42 3.98 -14.75
C VAL A 148 26.25 3.27 -15.85
N LEU A 149 26.01 1.97 -16.03
CA LEU A 149 26.62 1.18 -17.11
C LEU A 149 26.20 1.74 -18.48
N LEU A 150 27.16 1.86 -19.39
CA LEU A 150 26.94 2.32 -20.77
C LEU A 150 27.15 1.16 -21.76
N ARG A 151 26.53 1.25 -22.94
CA ARG A 151 26.74 0.26 -24.02
C ARG A 151 28.21 0.12 -24.41
N SER A 152 28.97 1.23 -24.37
CA SER A 152 30.41 1.19 -24.62
C SER A 152 31.20 0.37 -23.59
N ASP A 153 30.74 0.29 -22.34
CA ASP A 153 31.40 -0.52 -21.30
C ASP A 153 31.15 -2.01 -21.56
N GLU A 154 29.95 -2.34 -22.04
CA GLU A 154 29.58 -3.70 -22.43
C GLU A 154 30.38 -4.16 -23.65
N GLU A 155 30.36 -3.40 -24.75
CA GLU A 155 31.10 -3.72 -25.99
C GLU A 155 32.60 -3.89 -25.74
N LYS A 156 33.20 -3.04 -24.90
CA LYS A 156 34.62 -3.11 -24.54
C LYS A 156 34.93 -4.13 -23.45
N LYS A 157 33.90 -4.71 -22.82
CA LYS A 157 34.02 -5.60 -21.65
C LYS A 157 34.86 -4.96 -20.55
N ALA A 158 34.63 -3.67 -20.30
CA ALA A 158 35.38 -2.88 -19.34
C ALA A 158 35.11 -3.39 -17.91
N PRO A 159 36.13 -3.59 -17.06
CA PRO A 159 35.95 -4.04 -15.69
C PRO A 159 35.49 -2.87 -14.80
N VAL A 160 34.26 -2.41 -15.02
CA VAL A 160 33.63 -1.31 -14.29
C VAL A 160 32.47 -1.81 -13.45
N ALA A 161 32.22 -1.13 -12.33
CA ALA A 161 31.17 -1.47 -11.38
C ALA A 161 30.37 -0.23 -10.95
N VAL A 162 29.06 -0.41 -10.79
CA VAL A 162 28.16 0.57 -10.19
C VAL A 162 27.68 0.01 -8.85
N LEU A 163 27.89 0.75 -7.77
CA LEU A 163 27.55 0.29 -6.42
C LEU A 163 26.24 0.90 -5.93
N THR A 164 25.57 0.21 -5.02
CA THR A 164 24.53 0.83 -4.22
C THR A 164 25.12 1.75 -3.15
N GLU A 165 24.36 2.75 -2.72
CA GLU A 165 24.76 3.71 -1.68
C GLU A 165 25.24 3.05 -0.38
N PHE A 166 24.63 1.94 0.02
CA PHE A 166 25.01 1.20 1.23
C PHE A 166 26.34 0.48 1.05
N GLY A 167 26.54 -0.20 -0.08
CA GLY A 167 27.82 -0.84 -0.43
C GLY A 167 28.95 0.18 -0.52
N ALA A 168 28.70 1.31 -1.18
CA ALA A 168 29.65 2.41 -1.28
C ALA A 168 30.02 2.99 0.10
N ARG A 169 29.03 3.24 0.97
CA ARG A 169 29.26 3.78 2.33
C ARG A 169 30.11 2.85 3.18
N LYS A 170 29.87 1.54 3.10
CA LYS A 170 30.60 0.52 3.87
C LYS A 170 32.01 0.29 3.35
N LEU A 171 32.19 0.25 2.03
CA LEU A 171 33.48 -0.11 1.41
C LEU A 171 34.39 1.10 1.15
N LEU A 172 33.90 2.17 0.54
CA LEU A 172 34.74 3.20 -0.10
C LEU A 172 35.19 4.34 0.82
N ALA A 173 34.52 4.54 1.97
CA ALA A 173 34.66 5.75 2.80
C ALA A 173 34.30 7.05 2.03
N THR A 174 33.89 8.10 2.74
CA THR A 174 33.18 9.26 2.18
C THR A 174 34.02 10.23 1.32
N GLN A 175 35.29 9.94 1.00
CA GLN A 175 36.14 10.82 0.20
C GLN A 175 36.62 10.14 -1.10
N GLY A 176 36.19 10.67 -2.25
CA GLY A 176 36.66 10.26 -3.58
C GLY A 176 36.23 8.85 -3.98
N SER A 177 34.93 8.56 -3.97
CA SER A 177 34.37 7.21 -4.17
C SER A 177 34.32 6.73 -5.63
N ILE A 178 34.33 7.64 -6.61
CA ILE A 178 34.38 7.30 -8.04
C ILE A 178 35.84 7.16 -8.47
N GLY A 179 36.13 6.17 -9.33
CA GLY A 179 37.46 5.86 -9.84
C GLY A 179 38.29 4.96 -8.94
N GLN A 180 37.78 4.56 -7.77
CA GLN A 180 38.46 3.59 -6.91
C GLN A 180 38.32 2.17 -7.47
N THR A 181 39.39 1.39 -7.33
CA THR A 181 39.41 -0.02 -7.72
C THR A 181 38.95 -0.90 -6.57
N LEU A 182 37.77 -1.50 -6.70
CA LEU A 182 37.20 -2.45 -5.75
C LEU A 182 37.50 -3.88 -6.20
N ARG A 183 38.01 -4.73 -5.30
CA ARG A 183 38.23 -6.14 -5.59
C ARG A 183 36.98 -6.95 -5.26
N ILE A 184 36.34 -7.58 -6.24
CA ILE A 184 35.14 -8.39 -6.07
C ILE A 184 35.47 -9.86 -6.37
N GLY A 185 35.51 -10.68 -5.31
CA GLY A 185 36.08 -12.01 -5.36
C GLY A 185 37.59 -11.94 -5.65
N GLY A 186 37.99 -12.43 -6.83
CA GLY A 186 39.38 -12.44 -7.28
C GLY A 186 39.74 -11.37 -8.32
N ASN A 187 38.79 -10.54 -8.73
CA ASN A 187 38.97 -9.60 -9.84
C ASN A 187 38.78 -8.14 -9.38
N GLU A 188 39.40 -7.22 -10.10
CA GLU A 188 39.40 -5.78 -9.79
C GLU A 188 38.47 -5.02 -10.73
N PHE A 189 37.68 -4.10 -10.16
CA PHE A 189 36.69 -3.30 -10.88
C PHE A 189 36.80 -1.83 -10.49
N GLU A 190 36.78 -0.94 -11.48
CA GLU A 190 36.70 0.50 -11.23
C GLU A 190 35.26 0.92 -10.91
N VAL A 191 35.07 1.62 -9.80
CA VAL A 191 33.75 2.15 -9.42
C VAL A 191 33.44 3.40 -10.24
N VAL A 192 32.51 3.29 -11.18
CA VAL A 192 32.14 4.40 -12.08
C VAL A 192 30.88 5.15 -11.64
N GLY A 193 30.11 4.60 -10.72
CA GLY A 193 28.94 5.27 -10.18
C GLY A 193 28.35 4.63 -8.93
N ILE A 194 27.50 5.41 -8.27
CA ILE A 194 26.75 5.04 -7.08
C ILE A 194 25.28 5.35 -7.31
N VAL A 195 24.42 4.36 -7.08
CA VAL A 195 22.97 4.48 -7.20
C VAL A 195 22.29 4.26 -5.85
N ARG A 196 21.16 4.92 -5.64
CA ARG A 196 20.28 4.63 -4.50
C ARG A 196 19.60 3.29 -4.72
N SER A 197 19.78 2.37 -3.79
CA SER A 197 19.04 1.11 -3.77
C SER A 197 17.66 1.31 -3.18
N GLU A 198 16.67 0.68 -3.79
CA GLU A 198 15.36 0.42 -3.23
C GLU A 198 15.34 -1.01 -2.68
N SER A 199 14.64 -1.23 -1.58
CA SER A 199 14.41 -2.56 -1.04
C SER A 199 12.93 -2.74 -0.73
N GLY A 200 12.45 -3.97 -0.86
CA GLY A 200 11.05 -4.28 -0.60
C GLY A 200 10.51 -5.42 -1.43
N GLN A 201 9.21 -5.63 -1.28
CA GLN A 201 8.47 -6.69 -1.93
C GLN A 201 7.03 -6.21 -2.17
N ALA A 202 6.46 -6.60 -3.30
CA ALA A 202 5.05 -6.43 -3.59
C ALA A 202 4.42 -7.82 -3.83
N GLY A 203 3.56 -8.26 -2.91
CA GLY A 203 3.04 -9.64 -2.93
C GLY A 203 4.19 -10.64 -2.81
N ASN A 204 4.34 -11.52 -3.82
CA ASN A 204 5.47 -12.47 -3.91
C ASN A 204 6.60 -12.00 -4.83
N ILE A 205 6.52 -10.77 -5.37
CA ILE A 205 7.52 -10.22 -6.27
C ILE A 205 8.50 -9.35 -5.47
N GLN A 206 9.75 -9.79 -5.38
CA GLN A 206 10.83 -8.98 -4.82
C GLN A 206 11.17 -7.83 -5.79
N ILE A 207 11.44 -6.64 -5.26
CA ILE A 207 12.04 -5.58 -6.07
C ILE A 207 13.40 -6.08 -6.59
N PRO A 208 13.76 -5.85 -7.88
CA PRO A 208 14.97 -6.42 -8.46
C PRO A 208 16.26 -6.10 -7.71
N ASP A 209 16.39 -4.91 -7.12
CA ASP A 209 17.56 -4.47 -6.37
C ASP A 209 17.51 -4.81 -4.88
N GLN A 210 18.69 -4.83 -4.26
CA GLN A 210 18.89 -4.98 -2.83
C GLN A 210 19.91 -3.95 -2.34
N GLU A 211 19.94 -3.75 -1.02
CA GLU A 211 20.80 -2.75 -0.38
C GLU A 211 22.28 -2.97 -0.67
N ALA A 212 22.74 -4.22 -0.80
CA ALA A 212 24.15 -4.58 -1.00
C ALA A 212 24.42 -5.12 -2.42
N ASP A 213 23.97 -4.39 -3.45
CA ASP A 213 24.21 -4.74 -4.85
C ASP A 213 25.44 -4.06 -5.45
N VAL A 214 26.03 -4.76 -6.41
CA VAL A 214 26.98 -4.18 -7.36
C VAL A 214 26.63 -4.61 -8.77
N TYR A 215 26.44 -3.65 -9.66
CA TYR A 215 26.09 -3.89 -11.05
C TYR A 215 27.34 -3.87 -11.92
N ILE A 216 27.50 -4.92 -12.72
CA ILE A 216 28.56 -5.06 -13.73
C ILE A 216 27.91 -5.49 -15.05
N SER A 217 28.57 -5.28 -16.19
CA SER A 217 28.01 -5.75 -17.46
C SER A 217 27.88 -7.27 -17.50
N LEU A 218 26.84 -7.79 -18.15
CA LEU A 218 26.58 -9.23 -18.22
C LEU A 218 27.76 -9.98 -18.84
N GLU A 219 28.37 -9.42 -19.89
CA GLU A 219 29.52 -10.03 -20.55
C GLU A 219 30.73 -10.15 -19.63
N VAL A 220 30.96 -9.14 -18.78
CA VAL A 220 32.01 -9.12 -17.78
C VAL A 220 31.72 -10.14 -16.68
N ALA A 221 30.48 -10.20 -16.18
CA ALA A 221 30.06 -11.23 -15.22
C ALA A 221 30.30 -12.65 -15.75
N ARG A 222 29.95 -12.90 -17.01
CA ARG A 222 30.14 -14.20 -17.67
C ARG A 222 31.62 -14.53 -17.85
N ARG A 223 32.45 -13.57 -18.26
CA ARG A 223 33.90 -13.77 -18.43
C ARG A 223 34.59 -14.11 -17.12
N TYR A 224 34.30 -13.38 -16.05
CA TYR A 224 35.05 -13.48 -14.79
C TYR A 224 34.53 -14.55 -13.84
N TYR A 225 33.23 -14.85 -13.87
CA TYR A 225 32.60 -15.76 -12.90
C TYR A 225 31.96 -16.99 -13.54
N GLY A 226 31.78 -17.01 -14.87
CA GLY A 226 31.21 -18.14 -15.60
C GLY A 226 29.75 -18.44 -15.23
N ASP A 227 29.27 -19.61 -15.65
CA ASP A 227 27.89 -20.07 -15.43
C ASP A 227 27.79 -21.16 -14.35
N ILE A 228 28.92 -21.62 -13.81
CA ILE A 228 28.99 -22.70 -12.84
C ILE A 228 29.42 -22.14 -11.48
N PHE A 229 28.56 -22.32 -10.49
CA PHE A 229 28.78 -21.97 -9.10
C PHE A 229 29.06 -23.24 -8.30
N ALA A 230 30.07 -23.19 -7.44
CA ALA A 230 30.35 -24.25 -6.49
C ALA A 230 30.27 -23.66 -5.08
N ARG A 231 29.40 -24.23 -4.24
CA ARG A 231 29.29 -23.86 -2.83
C ARG A 231 29.62 -25.07 -1.97
N MET A 232 30.49 -24.86 -1.00
CA MET A 232 30.82 -25.86 0.01
C MET A 232 30.10 -25.45 1.30
N THR A 233 29.13 -26.26 1.73
CA THR A 233 28.35 -26.02 2.95
C THR A 233 28.42 -27.28 3.81
N SER A 234 28.96 -27.20 5.02
CA SER A 234 28.88 -28.24 6.06
C SER A 234 28.88 -29.71 5.58
N GLY A 235 29.86 -30.09 4.76
CA GLY A 235 30.02 -31.46 4.26
C GLY A 235 29.29 -31.81 2.96
N SER A 236 28.47 -30.91 2.39
CA SER A 236 27.93 -31.01 1.04
C SER A 236 28.71 -30.10 0.07
N PHE A 237 28.97 -30.61 -1.12
CA PHE A 237 29.51 -29.85 -2.25
C PHE A 237 28.40 -29.73 -3.29
N GLU A 238 27.79 -28.56 -3.37
CA GLU A 238 26.74 -28.27 -4.35
C GLU A 238 27.35 -27.52 -5.53
N ARG A 239 27.22 -28.10 -6.72
CA ARG A 239 27.52 -27.42 -7.99
C ARG A 239 26.22 -27.05 -8.67
N GLU A 240 26.07 -25.78 -8.98
CA GLU A 240 24.92 -25.25 -9.70
C GLU A 240 25.39 -24.63 -11.02
N ARG A 241 24.67 -24.88 -12.11
CA ARG A 241 24.86 -24.17 -13.37
C ARG A 241 23.63 -23.33 -13.66
N VAL A 242 23.80 -22.01 -13.64
CA VAL A 242 22.74 -21.02 -13.90
C VAL A 242 23.30 -19.94 -14.83
N GLU A 243 22.70 -19.83 -16.02
CA GLU A 243 23.06 -18.80 -16.99
C GLU A 243 22.47 -17.46 -16.53
N LEU A 244 21.14 -17.38 -16.45
CA LEU A 244 20.40 -16.20 -16.01
C LEU A 244 19.45 -16.54 -14.85
N HIS A 245 19.41 -15.65 -13.87
CA HIS A 245 18.52 -15.76 -12.71
C HIS A 245 17.20 -15.04 -12.94
N GLN A 246 17.23 -13.97 -13.74
CA GLN A 246 16.06 -13.16 -14.01
C GLN A 246 16.16 -12.53 -15.40
N ILE A 247 15.01 -12.29 -16.03
CA ILE A 247 14.87 -11.46 -17.22
C ILE A 247 13.76 -10.45 -16.94
N ILE A 248 14.07 -9.16 -17.07
CA ILE A 248 13.09 -8.07 -16.93
C ILE A 248 12.75 -7.58 -18.33
N VAL A 249 11.47 -7.52 -18.66
CA VAL A 249 10.97 -7.13 -19.98
C VAL A 249 10.00 -5.97 -19.80
N GLN A 250 10.23 -4.85 -20.49
CA GLN A 250 9.26 -3.76 -20.54
C GLN A 250 8.46 -3.80 -21.83
N VAL A 251 7.16 -3.69 -21.67
CA VAL A 251 6.18 -3.62 -22.75
C VAL A 251 5.86 -2.16 -23.06
N ASP A 252 5.53 -1.87 -24.31
CA ASP A 252 5.17 -0.54 -24.80
C ASP A 252 3.97 0.10 -24.08
N ASP A 253 2.90 -0.67 -23.87
CA ASP A 253 1.62 -0.23 -23.31
C ASP A 253 1.15 -1.20 -22.20
N SER A 254 0.57 -0.66 -21.13
CA SER A 254 0.01 -1.45 -20.02
C SER A 254 -1.06 -2.46 -20.48
N ARG A 255 -1.77 -2.19 -21.58
CA ARG A 255 -2.78 -3.09 -22.16
C ARG A 255 -2.17 -4.33 -22.82
N HIS A 256 -0.93 -4.23 -23.29
CA HIS A 256 -0.24 -5.34 -23.92
C HIS A 256 0.53 -6.22 -22.93
N VAL A 257 0.64 -5.82 -21.66
CA VAL A 257 1.40 -6.55 -20.64
C VAL A 257 0.89 -7.98 -20.44
N GLU A 258 -0.43 -8.17 -20.28
CA GLU A 258 -1.01 -9.51 -20.08
C GLU A 258 -0.90 -10.39 -21.34
N PRO A 259 -1.24 -9.93 -22.55
CA PRO A 259 -0.98 -10.69 -23.79
C PRO A 259 0.49 -11.02 -24.00
N ALA A 260 1.40 -10.08 -23.72
CA ALA A 260 2.84 -10.29 -23.86
C ALA A 260 3.35 -11.33 -22.85
N ALA A 261 2.91 -11.27 -21.59
CA ALA A 261 3.26 -12.26 -20.57
C ALA A 261 2.80 -13.67 -20.96
N ALA A 262 1.57 -13.81 -21.44
CA ALA A 262 1.05 -15.09 -21.94
C ALA A 262 1.82 -15.59 -23.18
N GLY A 263 2.26 -14.68 -24.05
CA GLY A 263 3.13 -14.98 -25.19
C GLY A 263 4.51 -15.48 -24.76
N ILE A 264 5.14 -14.80 -23.80
CA ILE A 264 6.43 -15.20 -23.20
C ILE A 264 6.31 -16.57 -22.54
N GLU A 265 5.27 -16.80 -21.74
CA GLU A 265 5.06 -18.07 -21.06
C GLU A 265 4.87 -19.23 -22.04
N ARG A 266 4.11 -19.02 -23.12
CA ARG A 266 3.95 -20.02 -24.19
C ARG A 266 5.26 -20.28 -24.93
N MET A 267 6.03 -19.24 -25.23
CA MET A 267 7.33 -19.35 -25.89
C MET A 267 8.32 -20.14 -25.03
N LEU A 268 8.43 -19.80 -23.74
CA LEU A 268 9.24 -20.55 -22.77
C LEU A 268 8.75 -22.00 -22.66
N GLY A 269 7.44 -22.25 -22.65
CA GLY A 269 6.90 -23.61 -22.65
C GLY A 269 7.26 -24.46 -23.87
N LEU A 270 7.58 -23.83 -25.02
CA LEU A 270 7.99 -24.53 -26.24
C LEU A 270 9.51 -24.75 -26.31
N PHE A 271 10.30 -23.74 -25.95
CA PHE A 271 11.75 -23.75 -26.15
C PHE A 271 12.55 -24.09 -24.88
N HIS A 272 11.99 -23.84 -23.69
CA HIS A 272 12.62 -24.10 -22.40
C HIS A 272 11.97 -25.31 -21.72
N LYS A 273 12.60 -26.48 -21.90
CA LYS A 273 12.02 -27.78 -21.50
C LYS A 273 11.83 -27.95 -19.99
N LYS A 274 12.50 -27.15 -19.16
CA LYS A 274 12.43 -27.22 -17.70
C LYS A 274 11.40 -26.24 -17.16
N LYS A 275 10.61 -26.67 -16.17
CA LYS A 275 9.66 -25.80 -15.46
C LYS A 275 10.32 -25.15 -14.24
N ASP A 276 11.41 -24.43 -14.47
CA ASP A 276 12.24 -23.78 -13.45
C ASP A 276 12.20 -22.25 -13.57
N PHE A 277 11.08 -21.71 -14.04
CA PHE A 277 10.82 -20.29 -14.15
C PHE A 277 9.41 -19.92 -13.69
N VAL A 278 9.24 -18.68 -13.25
CA VAL A 278 7.93 -18.07 -13.01
C VAL A 278 7.89 -16.69 -13.67
N VAL A 279 6.83 -16.48 -14.45
CA VAL A 279 6.50 -15.20 -15.06
C VAL A 279 5.63 -14.41 -14.09
N SER A 280 6.10 -13.24 -13.68
CA SER A 280 5.45 -12.37 -12.72
C SER A 280 5.09 -11.04 -13.37
N VAL A 281 3.82 -10.65 -13.25
CA VAL A 281 3.30 -9.39 -13.79
C VAL A 281 2.87 -8.49 -12.63
N PRO A 282 3.65 -7.44 -12.28
CA PRO A 282 3.30 -6.50 -11.22
C PRO A 282 1.95 -5.82 -11.45
N LEU A 283 1.56 -5.55 -12.69
CA LEU A 283 0.25 -4.96 -13.02
C LEU A 283 -0.94 -5.81 -12.53
N ALA A 284 -0.81 -7.14 -12.55
CA ALA A 284 -1.86 -8.03 -12.04
C ALA A 284 -2.04 -7.88 -10.51
N LEU A 285 -0.94 -7.64 -9.79
CA LEU A 285 -0.98 -7.36 -8.35
C LEU A 285 -1.69 -6.03 -8.04
N LEU A 286 -1.59 -5.02 -8.91
CA LEU A 286 -2.32 -3.75 -8.74
C LEU A 286 -3.82 -4.00 -8.82
N LYS A 287 -4.29 -4.70 -9.87
CA LYS A 287 -5.72 -5.03 -10.02
C LYS A 287 -6.24 -5.84 -8.84
N GLN A 288 -5.46 -6.81 -8.37
CA GLN A 288 -5.81 -7.61 -7.20
C GLN A 288 -5.88 -6.74 -5.92
N THR A 289 -4.91 -5.84 -5.73
CA THR A 289 -4.89 -4.90 -4.59
C THR A 289 -6.11 -3.99 -4.59
N GLU A 290 -6.52 -3.48 -5.76
CA GLU A 290 -7.73 -2.66 -5.89
C GLU A 290 -9.00 -3.45 -5.56
N ALA A 291 -9.10 -4.69 -6.04
CA ALA A 291 -10.23 -5.56 -5.70
C ALA A 291 -10.30 -5.87 -4.20
N THR A 292 -9.16 -6.22 -3.58
CA THR A 292 -9.05 -6.45 -2.14
C THR A 292 -9.39 -5.20 -1.34
N LYS A 293 -8.90 -4.02 -1.75
CA LYS A 293 -9.26 -2.72 -1.16
C LYS A 293 -10.76 -2.49 -1.18
N ARG A 294 -11.42 -2.76 -2.32
CA ARG A 294 -12.88 -2.62 -2.44
C ARG A 294 -13.61 -3.53 -1.47
N THR A 295 -13.20 -4.79 -1.36
CA THR A 295 -13.80 -5.75 -0.42
C THR A 295 -13.62 -5.29 1.03
N PHE A 296 -12.42 -4.86 1.42
CA PHE A 296 -12.19 -4.29 2.76
C PHE A 296 -13.07 -3.07 3.03
N ASN A 297 -13.18 -2.14 2.08
CA ASN A 297 -14.03 -0.96 2.24
C ASN A 297 -15.52 -1.33 2.42
N ILE A 298 -16.01 -2.37 1.74
CA ILE A 298 -17.39 -2.87 1.92
C ILE A 298 -17.57 -3.47 3.31
N VAL A 299 -16.66 -4.35 3.75
CA VAL A 299 -16.75 -5.00 5.07
C VAL A 299 -16.65 -3.96 6.19
N LEU A 300 -15.64 -3.10 6.16
CA LEU A 300 -15.43 -2.05 7.16
C LEU A 300 -16.59 -1.05 7.13
N GLY A 301 -17.06 -0.66 5.94
CA GLY A 301 -18.23 0.22 5.78
C GLY A 301 -19.50 -0.39 6.36
N SER A 302 -19.68 -1.71 6.26
CA SER A 302 -20.83 -2.42 6.82
C SER A 302 -20.79 -2.45 8.34
N ILE A 303 -19.63 -2.77 8.93
CA ILE A 303 -19.42 -2.75 10.40
C ILE A 303 -19.65 -1.33 10.93
N ALA A 304 -19.05 -0.34 10.29
CA ALA A 304 -19.24 1.07 10.58
C ALA A 304 -20.73 1.47 10.52
N GLY A 305 -21.43 1.05 9.47
CA GLY A 305 -22.87 1.29 9.31
C GLY A 305 -23.69 0.71 10.46
N ILE A 306 -23.40 -0.51 10.89
CA ILE A 306 -24.05 -1.14 12.06
C ILE A 306 -23.76 -0.36 13.34
N SER A 307 -22.50 0.04 13.59
CA SER A 307 -22.15 0.85 14.77
C SER A 307 -22.88 2.19 14.80
N LEU A 308 -22.96 2.85 13.65
CA LEU A 308 -23.70 4.10 13.48
C LEU A 308 -25.21 3.91 13.66
N LEU A 309 -25.78 2.78 13.22
CA LEU A 309 -27.18 2.42 13.44
C LEU A 309 -27.47 2.22 14.93
N VAL A 310 -26.62 1.50 15.66
CA VAL A 310 -26.73 1.33 17.12
C VAL A 310 -26.63 2.69 17.82
N GLY A 311 -25.71 3.55 17.40
CA GLY A 311 -25.63 4.95 17.87
C GLY A 311 -26.92 5.73 17.59
N GLY A 312 -27.50 5.57 16.41
CA GLY A 312 -28.78 6.17 16.01
C GLY A 312 -29.96 5.71 16.88
N ILE A 313 -30.05 4.41 17.21
CA ILE A 313 -31.05 3.89 18.14
C ILE A 313 -30.88 4.51 19.52
N GLY A 314 -29.63 4.68 19.98
CA GLY A 314 -29.33 5.39 21.23
C GLY A 314 -29.87 6.82 21.24
N ILE A 315 -29.64 7.57 20.16
CA ILE A 315 -30.22 8.90 19.97
C ILE A 315 -31.75 8.85 20.06
N MET A 316 -32.38 7.94 19.33
CA MET A 316 -33.85 7.81 19.31
C MET A 316 -34.42 7.56 20.70
N ASN A 317 -33.85 6.62 21.46
CA ASN A 317 -34.34 6.25 22.79
C ASN A 317 -34.21 7.41 23.78
N ILE A 318 -33.07 8.09 23.75
CA ILE A 318 -32.82 9.25 24.62
C ILE A 318 -33.74 10.42 24.24
N MET A 319 -34.00 10.62 22.96
CA MET A 319 -34.95 11.62 22.49
C MET A 319 -36.38 11.29 22.90
N LEU A 320 -36.83 10.03 22.82
CA LEU A 320 -38.15 9.61 23.31
C LEU A 320 -38.31 9.88 24.81
N ALA A 321 -37.31 9.52 25.61
CA ALA A 321 -37.31 9.80 27.05
C ALA A 321 -37.36 11.32 27.32
N SER A 322 -36.65 12.12 26.53
CA SER A 322 -36.65 13.58 26.66
C SER A 322 -38.00 14.20 26.26
N VAL A 323 -38.70 13.59 25.29
CA VAL A 323 -40.08 14.00 24.93
C VAL A 323 -41.04 13.73 26.07
N THR A 324 -40.93 12.56 26.73
CA THR A 324 -41.79 12.22 27.88
C THR A 324 -41.53 13.14 29.08
N GLU A 325 -40.27 13.49 29.36
CA GLU A 325 -39.92 14.42 30.44
C GLU A 325 -40.38 15.86 30.13
N ARG A 326 -40.29 16.30 28.87
CA ARG A 326 -40.69 17.65 28.45
C ARG A 326 -42.14 17.74 27.97
N THR A 327 -42.99 16.74 28.24
CA THR A 327 -44.38 16.68 27.75
C THR A 327 -45.19 17.93 28.10
N ARG A 328 -45.08 18.41 29.34
CA ARG A 328 -45.79 19.61 29.83
C ARG A 328 -45.34 20.87 29.09
N GLU A 329 -44.05 21.04 28.86
CA GLU A 329 -43.49 22.18 28.13
C GLU A 329 -43.97 22.21 26.67
N ILE A 330 -43.99 21.04 26.01
CA ILE A 330 -44.50 20.89 24.64
C ILE A 330 -46.00 21.22 24.60
N GLY A 331 -46.77 20.75 25.61
CA GLY A 331 -48.19 21.04 25.77
C GLY A 331 -48.49 22.53 25.87
N ILE A 332 -47.74 23.26 26.71
CA ILE A 332 -47.87 24.72 26.86
C ILE A 332 -47.60 25.44 25.53
N ARG A 333 -46.51 25.09 24.83
CA ARG A 333 -46.18 25.70 23.52
C ARG A 333 -47.28 25.45 22.49
N ARG A 334 -47.86 24.25 22.48
CA ARG A 334 -48.96 23.91 21.57
C ARG A 334 -50.27 24.60 21.95
N ALA A 335 -50.56 24.79 23.24
CA ALA A 335 -51.73 25.53 23.71
C ALA A 335 -51.68 27.01 23.33
N ILE A 336 -50.48 27.61 23.32
CA ILE A 336 -50.25 29.01 22.89
C ILE A 336 -50.21 29.14 21.35
N GLY A 337 -50.39 28.05 20.60
CA GLY A 337 -50.57 28.07 19.14
C GLY A 337 -49.37 27.65 18.30
N ALA A 338 -48.35 27.02 18.88
CA ALA A 338 -47.25 26.47 18.08
C ALA A 338 -47.73 25.38 17.10
N LYS A 339 -47.36 25.50 15.82
CA LYS A 339 -47.69 24.50 14.78
C LYS A 339 -46.89 23.22 15.01
N ARG A 340 -47.48 22.05 14.72
CA ARG A 340 -46.78 20.74 14.77
C ARG A 340 -45.42 20.74 14.08
N ARG A 341 -45.32 21.39 12.91
CA ARG A 341 -44.08 21.51 12.14
C ARG A 341 -42.97 22.28 12.88
N GLN A 342 -43.33 23.25 13.72
CA GLN A 342 -42.35 24.00 14.52
C GLN A 342 -41.73 23.12 15.62
N ILE A 343 -42.55 22.28 16.26
CA ILE A 343 -42.08 21.30 17.25
C ILE A 343 -41.18 20.27 16.58
N ILE A 344 -41.57 19.75 15.40
CA ILE A 344 -40.74 18.80 14.64
C ILE A 344 -39.37 19.41 14.31
N TYR A 345 -39.33 20.64 13.76
CA TYR A 345 -38.06 21.28 13.44
C TYR A 345 -37.18 21.56 14.65
N GLN A 346 -37.78 21.89 15.80
CA GLN A 346 -37.01 22.12 17.02
C GLN A 346 -36.27 20.84 17.45
N PHE A 347 -37.00 19.73 17.56
CA PHE A 347 -36.40 18.45 17.94
C PHE A 347 -35.41 17.94 16.89
N LEU A 348 -35.71 18.10 15.59
CA LEU A 348 -34.79 17.71 14.53
C LEU A 348 -33.50 18.52 14.55
N ILE A 349 -33.57 19.83 14.84
CA ILE A 349 -32.37 20.68 15.01
C ILE A 349 -31.56 20.22 16.21
N GLU A 350 -32.20 19.91 17.35
CA GLU A 350 -31.51 19.40 18.55
C GLU A 350 -30.76 18.11 18.23
N THR A 351 -31.38 17.17 17.50
CA THR A 351 -30.72 15.94 17.07
C THR A 351 -29.61 16.17 16.04
N CYS A 352 -29.82 17.05 15.05
CA CYS A 352 -28.78 17.40 14.08
C CYS A 352 -27.56 18.05 14.74
N VAL A 353 -27.77 18.95 15.71
CA VAL A 353 -26.68 19.57 16.46
C VAL A 353 -25.90 18.52 17.25
N LEU A 354 -26.60 17.62 17.94
CA LEU A 354 -25.99 16.48 18.64
C LEU A 354 -25.13 15.61 17.71
N SER A 355 -25.70 15.19 16.57
CA SER A 355 -24.99 14.36 15.59
C SER A 355 -23.82 15.10 14.95
N MET A 356 -23.95 16.41 14.67
CA MET A 356 -22.87 17.22 14.11
C MET A 356 -21.71 17.36 15.10
N PHE A 357 -21.98 17.67 16.36
CA PHE A 357 -20.94 17.74 17.40
C PHE A 357 -20.29 16.39 17.66
N GLY A 358 -21.09 15.33 17.79
CA GLY A 358 -20.57 13.96 17.93
C GLY A 358 -19.74 13.54 16.72
N GLY A 359 -20.16 13.91 15.51
CA GLY A 359 -19.43 13.65 14.27
C GLY A 359 -18.13 14.44 14.15
N LEU A 360 -18.10 15.71 14.58
CA LEU A 360 -16.87 16.52 14.60
C LEU A 360 -15.85 16.01 15.63
N ILE A 361 -16.31 15.64 16.83
CA ILE A 361 -15.45 15.04 17.86
C ILE A 361 -14.94 13.67 17.38
N GLY A 362 -15.84 12.85 16.83
CA GLY A 362 -15.50 11.57 16.22
C GLY A 362 -14.48 11.72 15.10
N LEU A 363 -14.63 12.71 14.23
CA LEU A 363 -13.66 13.04 13.19
C LEU A 363 -12.30 13.42 13.78
N GLY A 364 -12.28 14.26 14.82
CA GLY A 364 -11.03 14.63 15.51
C GLY A 364 -10.30 13.41 16.05
N ILE A 365 -11.01 12.51 16.73
CA ILE A 365 -10.47 11.24 17.22
C ILE A 365 -10.04 10.34 16.06
N GLY A 366 -10.86 10.22 15.02
CA GLY A 366 -10.63 9.37 13.86
C GLY A 366 -9.45 9.82 12.99
N VAL A 367 -9.07 11.09 13.04
CA VAL A 367 -7.85 11.63 12.41
C VAL A 367 -6.64 11.48 13.34
N LEU A 368 -6.84 11.55 14.66
CA LEU A 368 -5.77 11.39 15.64
C LEU A 368 -5.25 9.95 15.70
N ILE A 369 -6.15 8.96 15.70
CA ILE A 369 -5.81 7.53 15.80
C ILE A 369 -4.81 7.10 14.70
N PRO A 370 -5.05 7.34 13.39
CA PRO A 370 -4.10 7.00 12.33
C PRO A 370 -2.73 7.65 12.51
N ARG A 371 -2.67 8.90 12.98
CA ARG A 371 -1.39 9.58 13.23
C ARG A 371 -0.60 8.92 14.35
N LEU A 372 -1.28 8.50 15.43
CA LEU A 372 -0.66 7.73 16.50
C LEU A 372 -0.15 6.38 15.98
N ILE A 373 -0.95 5.68 15.17
CA ILE A 373 -0.54 4.41 14.54
C ILE A 373 0.69 4.60 13.65
N THR A 374 0.72 5.65 12.82
CA THR A 374 1.90 5.93 11.98
C THR A 374 3.15 6.20 12.82
N HIS A 375 3.02 6.90 13.95
CA HIS A 375 4.15 7.17 14.83
C HIS A 375 4.69 5.91 15.53
N PHE A 376 3.83 4.99 15.96
CA PHE A 376 4.25 3.78 16.68
C PHE A 376 4.59 2.59 15.79
N SER A 377 3.95 2.48 14.63
CA SER A 377 4.07 1.30 13.75
C SER A 377 4.72 1.59 12.40
N ASN A 378 5.18 2.83 12.13
CA ASN A 378 5.74 3.26 10.84
C ASN A 378 4.84 2.96 9.63
N MET A 379 3.54 2.73 9.85
CA MET A 379 2.59 2.41 8.79
C MET A 379 2.05 3.71 8.20
N PRO A 380 2.21 3.95 6.89
CA PRO A 380 1.71 5.16 6.25
C PRO A 380 0.18 5.16 6.34
N THR A 381 -0.39 6.20 6.93
CA THR A 381 -1.84 6.44 6.92
C THR A 381 -2.16 7.67 6.09
N VAL A 382 -3.28 7.63 5.36
CA VAL A 382 -3.67 8.70 4.44
C VAL A 382 -5.10 9.11 4.73
N VAL A 383 -5.29 10.34 5.20
CA VAL A 383 -6.62 10.92 5.39
C VAL A 383 -7.05 11.57 4.07
N THR A 384 -8.07 11.02 3.44
CA THR A 384 -8.63 11.58 2.19
C THR A 384 -9.82 12.48 2.48
N LEU A 385 -10.09 13.42 1.58
CA LEU A 385 -11.25 14.31 1.69
C LEU A 385 -12.56 13.53 1.75
N ASN A 386 -12.70 12.47 0.95
CA ASN A 386 -13.86 11.58 0.98
C ASN A 386 -13.97 10.84 2.31
N GLY A 387 -12.84 10.42 2.90
CA GLY A 387 -12.77 9.81 4.22
C GLY A 387 -13.21 10.74 5.37
N ILE A 388 -13.26 12.05 5.14
CA ILE A 388 -13.76 13.05 6.10
C ILE A 388 -15.23 13.38 5.84
N LEU A 389 -15.56 13.69 4.58
CA LEU A 389 -16.90 14.17 4.21
C LEU A 389 -17.96 13.09 4.32
N LEU A 390 -17.65 11.85 3.91
CA LEU A 390 -18.61 10.76 3.89
C LEU A 390 -19.08 10.38 5.31
N PRO A 391 -18.21 10.17 6.32
CA PRO A 391 -18.65 9.85 7.67
C PRO A 391 -19.44 10.99 8.35
N LEU A 392 -19.07 12.24 8.11
CA LEU A 392 -19.82 13.41 8.59
C LEU A 392 -21.23 13.45 7.99
N PHE A 393 -21.35 13.22 6.67
CA PHE A 393 -22.63 13.18 5.99
C PHE A 393 -23.52 12.05 6.51
N ILE A 394 -22.96 10.86 6.72
CA ILE A 394 -23.67 9.71 7.29
C ILE A 394 -24.14 10.01 8.71
N SER A 395 -23.30 10.63 9.55
CA SER A 395 -23.64 11.01 10.92
C SER A 395 -24.86 11.93 10.98
N ILE A 396 -24.88 12.99 10.16
CA ILE A 396 -26.01 13.92 10.08
C ILE A 396 -27.26 13.21 9.56
N SER A 397 -27.12 12.37 8.53
CA SER A 397 -28.23 11.62 7.95
C SER A 397 -28.89 10.69 8.97
N ILE A 398 -28.09 10.02 9.80
CA ILE A 398 -28.57 9.14 10.87
C ILE A 398 -29.23 9.94 12.00
N GLY A 399 -28.67 11.09 12.37
CA GLY A 399 -29.30 12.02 13.31
C GLY A 399 -30.69 12.44 12.85
N ILE A 400 -30.85 12.79 11.58
CA ILE A 400 -32.15 13.14 10.99
C ILE A 400 -33.10 11.95 11.03
N LEU A 401 -32.65 10.77 10.57
CA LEU A 401 -33.50 9.59 10.43
C LEU A 401 -34.04 9.11 11.79
N PHE A 402 -33.17 8.99 12.80
CA PHE A 402 -33.56 8.55 14.14
C PHE A 402 -34.16 9.66 15.01
N GLY A 403 -33.89 10.93 14.72
CA GLY A 403 -34.53 12.08 15.38
C GLY A 403 -35.94 12.38 14.88
N LEU A 404 -36.28 11.96 13.65
CA LEU A 404 -37.58 12.26 13.04
C LEU A 404 -38.74 11.56 13.77
N TYR A 405 -38.58 10.30 14.16
CA TYR A 405 -39.64 9.55 14.85
C TYR A 405 -40.04 10.19 16.20
N PRO A 406 -39.10 10.46 17.14
CA PRO A 406 -39.41 11.18 18.38
C PRO A 406 -39.99 12.56 18.13
N ALA A 407 -39.48 13.31 17.14
CA ALA A 407 -39.97 14.65 16.81
C ALA A 407 -41.43 14.64 16.34
N ILE A 408 -41.83 13.64 15.55
CA ILE A 408 -43.22 13.45 15.15
C ILE A 408 -44.08 13.07 16.35
N HIS A 409 -43.58 12.20 17.23
CA HIS A 409 -44.29 11.78 18.44
C HIS A 409 -44.56 12.97 19.36
N ALA A 410 -43.55 13.81 19.61
CA ALA A 410 -43.66 15.04 20.39
C ALA A 410 -44.70 16.02 19.83
N ALA A 411 -44.73 16.18 18.51
CA ALA A 411 -45.68 17.09 17.86
C ALA A 411 -47.14 16.61 17.95
N LYS A 412 -47.36 15.31 18.13
CA LYS A 412 -48.69 14.69 18.26
C LYS A 412 -49.26 14.73 19.67
N VAL A 413 -48.47 15.07 20.69
CA VAL A 413 -48.94 15.23 22.08
C VAL A 413 -50.15 16.18 22.14
N ASP A 414 -51.21 15.74 22.83
CA ASP A 414 -52.42 16.54 23.04
C ASP A 414 -52.16 17.59 24.13
N PRO A 415 -52.36 18.91 23.85
CA PRO A 415 -52.15 19.96 24.83
C PRO A 415 -52.98 19.79 26.11
N ILE A 416 -54.20 19.25 25.99
CA ILE A 416 -55.12 19.09 27.13
C ILE A 416 -54.62 17.98 28.05
N VAL A 417 -54.17 16.85 27.47
CA VAL A 417 -53.61 15.72 28.24
C VAL A 417 -52.27 16.10 28.86
N ALA A 418 -51.41 16.81 28.12
CA ALA A 418 -50.09 17.22 28.58
C ALA A 418 -50.11 18.19 29.77
N LEU A 419 -51.18 18.98 29.93
CA LEU A 419 -51.36 19.91 31.05
C LEU A 419 -52.02 19.27 32.28
N ARG A 420 -52.57 18.05 32.13
CA ARG A 420 -53.30 17.31 33.17
C ARG A 420 -52.44 16.28 33.91
N HIS A 421 -51.25 15.96 33.40
CA HIS A 421 -50.27 15.14 34.11
C HIS A 421 -49.45 16.01 35.09
N GLU A 422 -49.43 15.59 36.36
CA GLU A 422 -48.49 16.06 37.38
C GLU A 422 -47.12 15.40 37.18
#